data_AF-A0A958IFQ0-F1
#
_entry.id   AF-A0A958IFQ0-F1
#
_cell.length_a   1.000
_cell.length_b   1.000
_cell.length_c   1.000
_cell.angle_alpha   90.00
_cell.angle_beta   90.00
_cell.angle_gamma   90.00
#
_symmetry.space_group_name_H-M   'P 1'
#
loop_
_entity.id
_entity.type
_entity.pdbx_description
1 polymer ?
#
loop_
_entity_poly.entity_id
_entity_poly.type
_entity_poly.pdbx_seq_one_letter_code
_entity_poly.pdbx_strand_id
1 'polypeptide(L)'
;MSLKKNKNSPGLISGLSKQSGLLLIAFIVMAVIMLFLFADRGTLHFYNSFEEKEKLQQEIDTLEAKKERLETEKDKLENDPEYIEKIAREKYKMKKKGEKIYQVEMDKDK
;
A
#
# COMPACT_ATOMS: atom_id res chain seq x y z
N MET A 1 -18.21 37.78 84.69
CA MET A 1 -16.97 37.02 84.50
C MET A 1 -17.09 36.23 83.20
N SER A 2 -16.10 36.39 82.32
CA SER A 2 -16.01 35.96 80.90
C SER A 2 -16.41 34.51 80.64
N LEU A 3 -17.28 34.26 79.65
CA LEU A 3 -16.96 33.93 78.24
C LEU A 3 -16.10 32.65 78.10
N LYS A 4 -16.66 31.62 77.45
CA LYS A 4 -16.15 31.22 76.13
C LYS A 4 -17.20 30.47 75.31
N LYS A 5 -17.61 31.12 74.22
CA LYS A 5 -18.46 30.58 73.15
C LYS A 5 -17.71 29.53 72.35
N ASN A 6 -18.39 28.40 72.14
CA ASN A 6 -18.23 27.52 71.00
C ASN A 6 -18.38 28.32 69.68
N LYS A 7 -17.47 28.13 68.73
CA LYS A 7 -17.59 28.62 67.34
C LYS A 7 -17.00 27.58 66.39
N ASN A 8 -17.92 26.77 65.87
CA ASN A 8 -17.93 26.10 64.58
C ASN A 8 -16.97 26.69 63.52
N SER A 9 -16.22 25.80 62.86
CA SER A 9 -15.76 25.91 61.46
C SER A 9 -16.94 26.27 60.55
N PRO A 10 -16.79 27.01 59.42
CA PRO A 10 -15.80 26.80 58.36
C PRO A 10 -15.30 28.09 57.65
N GLY A 11 -14.37 27.98 56.71
CA GLY A 11 -14.18 29.05 55.71
C GLY A 11 -12.78 29.18 55.10
N LEU A 12 -12.22 28.12 54.52
CA LEU A 12 -10.98 28.21 53.72
C LEU A 12 -11.09 27.66 52.28
N ILE A 13 -12.30 27.28 51.81
CA ILE A 13 -12.48 26.58 50.51
C ILE A 13 -13.15 27.45 49.42
N SER A 14 -13.57 28.69 49.70
CA SER A 14 -14.34 29.49 48.73
C SER A 14 -13.50 30.14 47.61
N GLY A 15 -12.16 30.14 47.71
CA GLY A 15 -11.24 30.75 46.72
C GLY A 15 -10.58 29.76 45.73
N LEU A 16 -10.64 28.46 45.98
CA LEU A 16 -9.96 27.44 45.16
C LEU A 16 -10.78 26.91 43.99
N SER A 17 -12.09 27.23 43.91
CA SER A 17 -13.00 26.65 42.90
C SER A 17 -12.83 27.21 41.49
N LYS A 18 -12.40 28.48 41.35
CA LYS A 18 -12.17 29.10 40.03
C LYS A 18 -10.85 28.69 39.39
N GLN A 19 -9.80 28.52 40.19
CA GLN A 19 -8.46 28.14 39.67
C GLN A 19 -8.39 26.66 39.31
N SER A 20 -9.07 25.79 40.05
CA SER A 20 -9.18 24.36 39.72
C SER A 20 -9.96 24.12 38.43
N GLY A 21 -11.00 24.92 38.14
CA GLY A 21 -11.70 24.88 36.84
C GLY A 21 -10.80 25.27 35.66
N LEU A 22 -9.96 26.30 35.82
CA LEU A 22 -9.02 26.73 34.77
C LEU A 22 -7.96 25.66 34.45
N LEU A 23 -7.43 25.00 35.49
CA LEU A 23 -6.47 23.89 35.33
C LEU A 23 -7.10 22.69 34.64
N LEU A 24 -8.37 22.38 34.93
CA LEU A 24 -9.10 21.28 34.32
C LEU A 24 -9.35 21.57 32.82
N ILE A 25 -9.71 22.82 32.48
CA ILE A 25 -9.84 23.26 31.08
C ILE A 25 -8.49 23.17 30.35
N ALA A 26 -7.40 23.64 30.97
CA ALA A 26 -6.07 23.54 30.38
C ALA A 26 -5.64 22.09 30.14
N PHE A 27 -5.97 21.18 31.07
CA PHE A 27 -5.72 19.75 30.93
C PHE A 27 -6.53 19.14 29.78
N ILE A 28 -7.82 19.49 29.66
CA ILE A 28 -8.67 19.04 28.54
C ILE A 28 -8.11 19.55 27.21
N VAL A 29 -7.74 20.83 27.12
CA VAL A 29 -7.15 21.41 25.89
C VAL A 29 -5.86 20.70 25.51
N MET A 30 -4.99 20.44 26.50
CA MET A 30 -3.74 19.70 26.28
C MET A 30 -4.01 18.26 25.84
N ALA A 31 -5.01 17.59 26.42
CA ALA A 31 -5.40 16.24 26.01
C ALA A 31 -5.96 16.22 24.58
N VAL A 32 -6.75 17.23 24.19
CA VAL A 32 -7.25 17.39 22.82
C VAL A 32 -6.09 17.60 21.85
N ILE A 33 -5.12 18.47 22.18
CA ILE A 33 -3.93 18.69 21.34
C ILE A 33 -3.12 17.39 21.18
N MET A 34 -2.92 16.64 22.27
CA MET A 34 -2.28 15.33 22.19
C MET A 34 -3.07 14.38 21.29
N LEU A 35 -4.40 14.29 21.44
CA LEU A 35 -5.22 13.46 20.57
C LEU A 35 -5.11 13.86 19.09
N PHE A 36 -5.09 15.16 18.76
CA PHE A 36 -4.85 15.61 17.38
C PHE A 36 -3.46 15.22 16.85
N LEU A 37 -2.40 15.41 17.65
CA LEU A 37 -1.04 15.03 17.27
C LEU A 37 -0.87 13.52 17.10
N PHE A 38 -1.53 12.72 17.93
CA PHE A 38 -1.53 11.27 17.81
C PHE A 38 -2.49 10.76 16.71
N ALA A 39 -3.59 11.47 16.44
CA ALA A 39 -4.52 11.16 15.36
C ALA A 39 -3.89 11.39 13.99
N ASP A 40 -3.19 12.51 13.79
CA ASP A 40 -2.46 12.79 12.54
C ASP A 40 -1.31 11.81 12.31
N ARG A 41 -0.62 11.37 13.37
CA ARG A 41 0.43 10.35 13.25
C ARG A 41 -0.09 8.91 13.15
N GLY A 42 -1.35 8.66 13.52
CA GLY A 42 -1.97 7.33 13.51
C GLY A 42 -2.54 6.92 12.15
N THR A 43 -2.89 7.89 11.30
CA THR A 43 -3.55 7.65 10.01
C THR A 43 -2.58 7.52 8.83
N LEU A 44 -1.36 8.06 8.93
CA LEU A 44 -0.35 7.95 7.88
C LEU A 44 0.15 6.51 7.67
N HIS A 45 0.05 5.66 8.69
CA HIS A 45 0.47 4.26 8.58
C HIS A 45 -0.49 3.41 7.71
N PHE A 46 -1.71 3.90 7.46
CA PHE A 46 -2.72 3.18 6.68
C PHE A 46 -2.53 3.36 5.16
N TYR A 47 -1.95 4.48 4.72
CA TYR A 47 -1.75 4.76 3.30
C TYR A 47 -0.64 3.92 2.66
N ASN A 48 0.51 3.78 3.34
CA ASN A 48 1.60 2.97 2.81
C ASN A 48 1.21 1.48 2.70
N SER A 49 0.44 0.98 3.68
CA SER A 49 -0.07 -0.40 3.62
C SER A 49 -1.17 -0.59 2.58
N PHE A 50 -1.86 0.47 2.15
CA PHE A 50 -2.83 0.40 1.08
C PHE A 50 -2.15 0.35 -0.29
N GLU A 51 -1.17 1.23 -0.54
CA GLU A 51 -0.38 1.21 -1.78
C GLU A 51 0.41 -0.10 -1.95
N GLU A 52 1.02 -0.61 -0.86
CA GLU A 52 1.77 -1.86 -0.91
C GLU A 52 0.84 -3.05 -1.20
N LYS A 53 -0.36 -3.07 -0.62
CA LYS A 53 -1.38 -4.08 -0.92
C LYS A 53 -1.86 -3.99 -2.37
N GLU A 54 -2.12 -2.79 -2.87
CA GLU A 54 -2.57 -2.59 -4.25
C GLU A 54 -1.49 -3.04 -5.24
N LYS A 55 -0.23 -2.69 -4.99
CA LYS A 55 0.90 -3.12 -5.81
C LYS A 55 1.08 -4.64 -5.81
N LEU A 56 1.01 -5.27 -4.64
CA LEU A 56 1.08 -6.73 -4.53
C LEU A 56 -0.08 -7.42 -5.25
N GLN A 57 -1.29 -6.86 -5.17
CA GLN A 57 -2.44 -7.40 -5.88
C GLN A 57 -2.27 -7.29 -7.40
N GLN A 58 -1.82 -6.13 -7.90
CA GLN A 58 -1.51 -5.97 -9.32
C GLN A 58 -0.43 -6.95 -9.77
N GLU A 59 0.60 -7.18 -8.95
CA GLU A 59 1.65 -8.14 -9.26
C GLU A 59 1.11 -9.57 -9.37
N ILE A 60 0.23 -9.98 -8.44
CA ILE A 60 -0.46 -11.27 -8.50
C ILE A 60 -1.25 -11.40 -9.81
N ASP A 61 -2.08 -10.41 -10.13
CA ASP A 61 -2.92 -10.46 -11.33
C ASP A 61 -2.08 -10.55 -12.61
N THR A 62 -0.95 -9.81 -12.67
CA THR A 62 -0.02 -9.88 -13.81
C THR A 62 0.68 -11.23 -13.92
N LEU A 63 1.04 -11.84 -12.79
CA LEU A 63 1.71 -13.14 -12.76
C LEU A 63 0.74 -14.26 -13.14
N GLU A 64 -0.52 -14.19 -12.69
CA GLU A 64 -1.57 -15.13 -13.09
C GLU A 64 -1.84 -15.06 -14.59
N ALA A 65 -2.02 -13.85 -15.15
CA ALA A 65 -2.19 -13.67 -16.59
C ALA A 65 -0.99 -14.17 -17.39
N LYS A 66 0.23 -13.98 -16.88
CA LYS A 66 1.45 -14.50 -17.51
C LYS A 66 1.51 -16.02 -17.45
N LYS A 67 1.12 -16.61 -16.33
CA LYS A 67 1.05 -18.07 -16.15
C LYS A 67 0.07 -18.68 -17.14
N GLU A 68 -1.15 -18.14 -17.25
CA GLU A 68 -2.16 -18.63 -18.19
C GLU A 68 -1.67 -18.58 -19.64
N ARG A 69 -1.03 -17.47 -20.03
CA ARG A 69 -0.43 -17.33 -21.36
C ARG A 69 0.66 -18.36 -21.63
N LEU A 70 1.55 -18.57 -20.65
CA LEU A 70 2.63 -19.54 -20.77
C LEU A 70 2.12 -20.98 -20.79
N GLU A 71 1.08 -21.30 -20.02
CA GLU A 71 0.43 -22.62 -20.05
C GLU A 71 -0.23 -22.87 -21.41
N THR A 72 -0.92 -21.87 -21.96
CA THR A 72 -1.49 -21.94 -23.30
C THR A 72 -0.42 -22.09 -24.38
N GLU A 73 0.69 -21.34 -24.26
CA GLU A 73 1.81 -21.45 -25.21
C GLU A 73 2.50 -22.80 -25.11
N LYS A 74 2.67 -23.33 -23.89
CA LYS A 74 3.21 -24.66 -23.65
C LYS A 74 2.32 -25.73 -24.30
N ASP A 75 1.01 -25.66 -24.09
CA ASP A 75 0.06 -26.60 -24.69
C ASP A 75 0.15 -26.59 -26.22
N LYS A 76 0.21 -25.40 -26.84
CA LYS A 76 0.43 -25.27 -28.29
C LYS A 76 1.77 -25.83 -28.74
N LEU A 77 2.84 -25.64 -27.96
CA LEU A 77 4.17 -26.19 -28.28
C LEU A 77 4.25 -27.71 -28.09
N GLU A 78 3.42 -28.31 -27.25
CA GLU A 78 3.41 -29.76 -27.02
C GLU A 78 2.46 -30.49 -27.98
N ASN A 79 1.29 -29.90 -28.25
CA ASN A 79 0.19 -30.57 -28.93
C ASN A 79 -0.07 -30.07 -30.37
N ASP A 80 0.52 -28.93 -30.80
CA ASP A 80 0.31 -28.38 -32.13
C ASP A 80 1.61 -28.39 -32.98
N PRO A 81 1.81 -29.41 -33.84
CA PRO A 81 2.98 -29.50 -34.70
C PRO A 81 3.05 -28.40 -35.78
N GLU A 82 1.92 -27.82 -36.21
CA GLU A 82 1.92 -26.70 -37.16
C GLU A 82 2.44 -25.42 -36.49
N TYR A 83 2.05 -25.19 -35.23
CA TYR A 83 2.56 -24.07 -34.43
C TYR A 83 4.08 -24.16 -34.22
N ILE A 84 4.59 -25.37 -33.95
CA ILE A 84 6.04 -25.63 -33.84
C ILE A 84 6.75 -25.39 -35.18
N GLU A 85 6.22 -25.88 -36.30
CA GLU A 85 6.81 -25.65 -37.63
C GLU A 85 6.85 -24.15 -37.96
N LYS A 86 5.79 -23.42 -37.62
CA LYS A 86 5.73 -21.95 -37.79
C LYS A 86 6.83 -21.25 -36.99
N ILE A 87 6.98 -21.55 -35.69
CA ILE A 87 8.03 -20.95 -34.86
C ILE A 87 9.43 -21.31 -35.38
N ALA A 88 9.64 -22.56 -35.77
CA ALA A 88 10.91 -23.02 -36.33
C ALA A 88 11.30 -22.24 -37.59
N ARG A 89 10.33 -21.97 -38.49
CA ARG A 89 10.55 -21.21 -39.72
C ARG A 89 10.70 -19.70 -39.48
N GLU A 90 9.86 -19.09 -38.64
CA GLU A 90 9.83 -17.65 -38.44
C GLU A 90 10.93 -17.16 -37.48
N LYS A 91 11.03 -17.80 -36.31
CA LYS A 91 11.94 -17.36 -35.23
C LYS A 91 13.36 -17.92 -35.40
N TYR A 92 13.47 -19.16 -35.88
CA TYR A 92 14.74 -19.87 -35.98
C TYR A 92 15.23 -20.05 -37.43
N LYS A 93 14.47 -19.59 -38.43
CA LYS A 93 14.80 -19.73 -39.86
C LYS A 93 15.15 -21.17 -40.27
N MET A 94 14.58 -22.16 -39.58
CA MET A 94 14.81 -23.57 -39.88
C MET A 94 14.15 -23.95 -41.21
N LYS A 95 14.81 -24.83 -41.95
CA LYS A 95 14.40 -25.25 -43.30
C LYS A 95 14.32 -26.76 -43.39
N LYS A 96 13.43 -27.30 -44.23
CA LYS A 96 13.40 -28.74 -44.52
C LYS A 96 14.63 -29.14 -45.34
N LYS A 97 15.03 -30.41 -45.25
CA LYS A 97 16.19 -30.96 -45.98
C LYS A 97 15.96 -30.79 -47.48
N GLY A 98 16.68 -29.84 -48.10
CA GLY A 98 16.57 -29.52 -49.53
C GLY A 98 16.13 -28.08 -49.85
N GLU A 99 15.64 -27.30 -48.88
CA GLU A 99 15.22 -25.91 -49.09
C GLU A 99 16.42 -24.92 -49.06
N LYS A 100 16.36 -23.81 -49.81
CA LYS A 100 17.35 -22.70 -49.79
C LYS A 100 16.73 -21.48 -49.12
N ILE A 101 17.42 -20.90 -48.13
CA ILE A 101 16.98 -19.67 -47.43
C ILE A 101 17.51 -18.48 -48.23
N TYR A 102 16.60 -17.58 -48.61
CA TYR A 102 16.95 -16.28 -49.20
C TYR A 102 16.79 -15.22 -48.12
N GLN A 103 17.90 -14.67 -47.64
CA GLN A 103 17.89 -13.52 -46.75
C GLN A 103 18.11 -12.28 -47.62
N VAL A 104 17.08 -11.44 -47.73
CA VAL A 104 17.18 -10.18 -48.47
C VAL A 104 17.84 -9.16 -47.55
N GLU A 105 19.12 -8.88 -47.80
CA GLU A 105 19.78 -7.71 -47.25
C GLU A 105 19.30 -6.51 -48.06
N MET A 106 18.41 -5.70 -47.46
CA MET A 106 18.11 -4.39 -48.03
C MET A 106 19.31 -3.49 -47.75
N ASP A 107 20.16 -3.34 -48.77
CA ASP A 107 21.18 -2.30 -48.78
C ASP A 107 20.47 -0.96 -48.64
N LYS A 108 20.48 -0.41 -47.43
CA LYS A 108 20.02 0.95 -47.15
C LYS A 108 21.15 1.90 -47.54
N ASP A 109 21.39 2.05 -48.83
CA ASP A 109 22.16 3.17 -49.36
C ASP A 109 21.79 3.42 -50.82
N LYS A 110 20.84 4.35 -51.02
CA LYS A 110 20.76 5.28 -52.15
C LYS A 110 19.78 6.40 -51.84
#